data_AF-A0A962FFT0-F1
#
_entry.id   AF-A0A962FFT0-F1
#
_cell.length_a   1.000
_cell.length_b   1.000
_cell.length_c   1.000
_cell.angle_alpha   90.00
_cell.angle_beta   90.00
_cell.angle_gamma   90.00
#
_symmetry.space_group_name_H-M   'P 1'
#
loop_
_entity.id
_entity.type
_entity.pdbx_description
1 polymer ?
#
loop_
_entity_poly.entity_id
_entity_poly.type
_entity_poly.pdbx_seq_one_letter_code
_entity_poly.pdbx_strand_id
1 'polypeptide(L)' 'MDIIAQLDAEQAAKLAPTIPEFQPGDTVIVNVKVKEGDRSRIQAYEGVCIARQGGG' A
#
# COMPACT_ATOMS: atom_id res chain seq x y z
N MET A 1 21.69 -12.37 13.02
CA MET A 1 20.26 -12.68 13.14
C MET A 1 19.56 -11.33 13.08
N ASP A 2 18.97 -11.00 11.93
CA ASP A 2 18.38 -9.68 11.69
C ASP A 2 16.95 -9.66 12.23
N ILE A 3 16.81 -9.19 13.46
CA ILE A 3 15.54 -9.10 14.21
C ILE A 3 14.53 -8.21 13.47
N ILE A 4 15.01 -7.19 12.75
CA ILE A 4 14.18 -6.28 11.95
C ILE A 4 13.46 -7.04 10.82
N ALA A 5 14.19 -7.85 10.06
CA ALA A 5 13.60 -8.65 8.98
C ALA A 5 12.53 -9.65 9.49
N GLN A 6 12.69 -10.18 10.71
CA GLN A 6 11.70 -11.07 11.31
C GLN A 6 10.40 -10.32 11.68
N LEU A 7 10.53 -9.11 12.23
CA LEU A 7 9.39 -8.28 12.60
C LEU A 7 8.63 -7.76 11.35
N ASP A 8 9.35 -7.36 10.31
CA ASP A 8 8.74 -6.92 9.05
C ASP A 8 7.99 -8.05 8.35
N ALA A 9 8.57 -9.26 8.30
CA ALA A 9 7.90 -10.44 7.76
C ALA A 9 6.63 -10.80 8.55
N GLU A 10 6.65 -10.69 9.89
CA GLU A 10 5.48 -10.95 10.73
C GLU A 10 4.38 -9.91 10.53
N GLN A 11 4.74 -8.62 10.40
CA GLN A 11 3.81 -7.53 10.12
C GLN A 11 3.18 -7.67 8.73
N ALA A 12 3.99 -7.99 7.71
CA ALA A 12 3.52 -8.21 6.34
C ALA A 12 2.54 -9.39 6.27
N ALA A 13 2.85 -10.50 6.97
CA ALA A 13 1.96 -11.66 7.05
C ALA A 13 0.62 -11.33 7.74
N LYS A 14 0.62 -10.47 8.76
CA LYS A 14 -0.61 -10.02 9.45
C LYS A 14 -1.49 -9.11 8.58
N LEU A 15 -0.86 -8.26 7.77
CA LEU A 15 -1.57 -7.27 6.96
C LEU A 15 -2.18 -7.90 5.68
N ALA A 16 -1.55 -8.97 5.17
CA ALA A 16 -1.95 -9.77 4.01
C ALA A 16 -2.64 -8.99 2.85
N PRO A 17 -2.12 -7.83 2.40
CA PRO A 17 -2.73 -7.14 1.30
C PRO A 17 -2.38 -7.86 0.00
N THR A 18 -3.39 -8.35 -0.73
CA THR A 18 -3.23 -8.76 -2.13
C THR A 18 -2.97 -7.52 -2.97
N ILE A 19 -1.72 -7.09 -3.04
CA ILE A 19 -1.31 -5.95 -3.88
C ILE A 19 -1.06 -6.51 -5.29
N PRO A 20 -1.76 -6.04 -6.32
CA PRO A 20 -1.50 -6.46 -7.69
C PRO A 20 -0.09 -6.03 -8.11
N GLU A 21 0.51 -6.77 -9.04
CA GLU A 21 1.77 -6.34 -9.64
C GLU A 21 1.48 -5.16 -10.59
N PHE A 22 2.16 -4.03 -10.38
CA PHE A 22 2.11 -2.84 -11.23
C PHE A 22 3.49 -2.20 -11.34
N GLN A 23 3.72 -1.50 -12.44
CA GLN A 23 4.97 -0.84 -12.76
C GLN A 23 4.81 0.68 -12.96
N PRO A 24 5.91 1.44 -12.88
CA PRO A 24 5.90 2.84 -13.30
C PRO A 24 5.44 2.95 -14.75
N GLY A 25 4.47 3.81 -15.01
CA GLY A 25 3.80 3.97 -16.30
C GLY A 25 2.37 3.41 -16.33
N ASP A 26 2.01 2.52 -15.40
CA ASP A 26 0.65 1.98 -15.34
C ASP A 26 -0.34 2.97 -14.72
N THR A 27 -1.56 3.01 -15.25
CA THR A 27 -2.69 3.72 -14.60
C THR A 27 -3.26 2.85 -13.50
N VAL A 28 -3.24 3.37 -12.27
CA VAL A 28 -3.73 2.66 -11.08
C VAL A 28 -4.86 3.44 -10.43
N ILE A 29 -5.82 2.69 -9.85
CA ILE A 29 -6.87 3.24 -8.99
C ILE A 29 -6.58 2.82 -7.56
N VAL A 30 -6.28 3.78 -6.70
CA VAL A 30 -5.96 3.58 -5.29
C VAL A 30 -7.11 4.03 -4.43
N ASN A 31 -7.71 3.10 -3.68
CA ASN A 31 -8.79 3.39 -2.73
C ASN A 31 -8.21 3.79 -1.38
N VAL A 32 -8.25 5.08 -1.07
CA VAL A 32 -7.74 5.64 0.19
C VAL A 32 -8.87 5.74 1.21
N LYS A 33 -8.67 5.19 2.40
CA LYS A 33 -9.59 5.39 3.52
C LYS A 33 -9.28 6.72 4.20
N VAL A 34 -10.17 7.70 4.04
CA VAL A 34 -10.07 9.02 4.68
C VAL A 34 -10.99 9.03 5.90
N LYS A 35 -10.45 9.38 7.07
CA LYS A 35 -11.20 9.53 8.32
C LYS A 35 -11.12 10.99 8.79
N GLU A 36 -12.26 11.65 8.88
CA GLU A 36 -12.40 13.04 9.33
C GLU A 36 -13.32 13.04 10.57
N GLY A 37 -12.72 13.14 11.76
CA GLY A 37 -13.43 12.96 13.02
C GLY A 37 -14.04 11.57 13.15
N ASP A 38 -15.36 11.50 13.34
CA ASP A 38 -16.12 10.25 13.47
C ASP A 38 -16.54 9.64 12.12
N ARG A 39 -16.45 10.39 11.01
CA ARG A 39 -16.85 9.90 9.69
C ARG A 39 -15.65 9.32 8.95
N SER A 40 -15.87 8.18 8.30
CA SER A 40 -14.90 7.60 7.37
C SER A 40 -15.52 7.39 6.00
N ARG A 41 -14.73 7.64 4.95
CA ARG A 41 -15.09 7.42 3.55
C ARG A 41 -13.93 6.77 2.81
N ILE A 42 -14.25 6.09 1.72
CA ILE A 42 -13.25 5.61 0.77
C ILE A 42 -13.23 6.61 -0.38
N GLN A 43 -12.05 7.13 -0.69
CA GLN A 43 -11.82 8.02 -1.81
C GLN A 43 -10.94 7.31 -2.82
N ALA A 44 -11.46 7.11 -4.04
CA ALA A 44 -10.69 6.57 -5.14
C ALA A 44 -9.79 7.68 -5.74
N TYR A 45 -8.51 7.38 -5.89
CA TYR A 45 -7.54 8.20 -6.59
C TYR A 45 -7.04 7.45 -7.82
N GLU A 46 -7.28 8.01 -9.01
CA GLU A 46 -6.83 7.46 -10.27
C GLU A 46 -5.67 8.28 -10.82
N GLY A 47 -4.62 7.62 -11.26
CA GLY A 47 -3.47 8.29 -11.86
C GLY A 47 -2.41 7.32 -12.35
N VAL A 48 -1.41 7.88 -13.04
CA VAL A 48 -0.27 7.12 -13.55
C VAL A 48 0.76 6.94 -12.43
N CYS A 49 1.25 5.72 -12.23
CA CYS A 49 2.36 5.46 -11.34
C CYS A 49 3.64 6.07 -11.92
N ILE A 50 4.17 7.13 -11.30
CA ILE A 50 5.39 7.82 -11.80
C ILE A 50 6.69 7.22 -11.28
N ALA A 51 6.66 6.57 -10.11
CA ALA A 51 7.81 5.96 -9.49
C ALA A 51 7.37 4.91 -8.45
N ARG A 52 8.18 3.88 -8.28
CA ARG A 52 8.04 2.88 -7.23
C ARG A 52 9.41 2.69 -6.57
N GLN A 53 9.51 2.93 -5.27
CA GLN A 53 10.72 2.64 -4.50
C GLN A 53 10.58 1.25 -3.87
N GLY A 54 11.52 0.36 -4.19
CA GLY A 54 11.62 -0.99 -3.61
C GLY A 54 12.36 -0.93 -2.28
N GLY A 55 11.67 -0.54 -1.22
CA GLY A 55 12.16 -0.60 0.16
C GLY A 55 11.20 -1.44 0.99
N GLY A 56 11.09 -2.72 0.63
CA GLY A 56 10.47 -3.76 1.45
C GLY A 56 11.54 -4.73 1.89
#